data_AF-A0A847LM07-F1
#
_entry.id   AF-A0A847LM07-F1
#
_cell.length_a   1.000
_cell.length_b   1.000
_cell.length_c   1.000
_cell.angle_alpha   90.00
_cell.angle_beta   90.00
_cell.angle_gamma   90.00
#
_symmetry.space_group_name_H-M   'P 1'
#
loop_
_entity.id
_entity.type
_entity.pdbx_description
1 polymer ?
#
loop_
_entity_poly.entity_id
_entity_poly.type
_entity_poly.pdbx_seq_one_letter_code
_entity_poly.pdbx_strand_id
1 'polypeptide(L)'
;MKRFVVFCLFLAGLASLLSGFTTPPEPPSPDLQQYQRLPLSVRLTRLTQAGIHLFDRRRYEEAIPVFESIYQLDPKNLGAMYWIRKCQEKLDRERNELAKADLYRRYGALGPRNYKYDNWRWGPEVGHFEIRTSKPKPYIPPVRKRHPKATDDQIAKAKEAAAGGDPAPLFELAMQHWSRGEKGPALDAFEEAVEKDPEVAGNDDEGMLAQLSDEIVPLASTPDATGGQLLMAGRVARLQGDIPNMIRMLVKAVTRDPTLSDTAKKYFEALVMTGKTEFLQKIPDIYSFRQAYAFEQDEDRFYLKTTLSPTTTFPMMPIDLLFDWTAIKGIDILASDVLYVFIDPAMKDMTRLWVVTREKAGDYPTWFTKLLVHLDKDHLPSLDLSNVNVSPDLPDNWSVVFGPDKAFGEGFPPPQFEEAQDSFLIKGFQLGTSRGRGPSLPLRDFRIAPPPAFDVWKAMDRVGSGI
;
A
#
# COMPACT_ATOMS: atom_id res chain seq x y z
N MET A 1 49.05 26.14 78.22
CA MET A 1 49.06 25.00 77.29
C MET A 1 48.48 23.67 77.81
N LYS A 2 47.94 23.56 79.04
CA LYS A 2 47.21 22.35 79.48
C LYS A 2 45.67 22.47 79.51
N ARG A 3 45.10 23.67 79.39
CA ARG A 3 43.64 23.87 79.40
C ARG A 3 43.01 23.95 78.00
N PHE A 4 43.78 24.23 76.95
CA PHE A 4 43.28 24.24 75.57
C PHE A 4 43.17 22.83 74.98
N VAL A 5 44.07 21.92 75.37
CA VAL A 5 44.07 20.52 74.89
C VAL A 5 42.91 19.71 75.48
N VAL A 6 42.47 20.02 76.70
CA VAL A 6 41.34 19.33 77.34
C VAL A 6 39.99 19.76 76.75
N PHE A 7 39.85 21.00 76.28
CA PHE A 7 38.62 21.46 75.62
C PHE A 7 38.47 20.87 74.21
N CYS A 8 39.57 20.69 73.47
CA CYS A 8 39.54 20.04 72.16
C CYS A 8 39.23 18.53 72.25
N LEU A 9 39.67 17.84 73.31
CA LEU A 9 39.33 16.43 73.53
C LEU A 9 37.86 16.21 73.93
N PHE A 10 37.23 17.16 74.62
CA PHE A 10 35.79 17.09 74.92
C PHE A 10 34.90 17.38 73.69
N LEU A 11 35.31 18.29 72.80
CA LEU A 11 34.59 18.56 71.55
C LEU A 11 34.74 17.41 70.52
N ALA A 12 35.89 16.74 70.47
CA ALA A 12 36.07 15.56 69.63
C ALA A 12 35.32 14.32 70.16
N GLY A 13 35.15 14.21 71.49
CA GLY A 13 34.35 13.16 72.13
C GLY A 13 32.83 13.33 71.98
N LEU A 14 32.32 14.57 71.85
CA LEU A 14 30.90 14.81 71.62
C LEU A 14 30.49 14.65 70.14
N ALA A 15 31.42 14.92 69.21
CA ALA A 15 31.19 14.72 67.77
C ALA A 15 31.17 13.23 67.36
N SER A 16 31.85 12.36 68.12
CA SER A 16 31.90 10.91 67.86
C SER A 16 30.79 10.11 68.56
N LEU A 17 29.97 10.75 69.40
CA LEU A 17 28.74 10.16 69.95
C LEU A 17 27.47 10.60 69.22
N LEU A 18 27.57 11.51 68.24
CA LEU A 18 26.47 11.89 67.34
C LEU A 18 26.54 11.22 65.96
N SER A 19 27.59 10.46 65.67
CA SER A 19 27.71 9.64 64.46
C SER A 19 26.96 8.30 64.54
N GLY A 20 26.15 8.09 65.58
CA GLY A 20 25.35 6.88 65.79
C GLY A 20 23.87 7.01 65.44
N PHE A 21 23.38 8.21 65.14
CA PHE A 21 22.06 8.37 64.53
C PHE A 21 22.27 8.53 63.04
N THR A 22 22.03 7.44 62.31
CA THR A 22 21.58 7.52 60.93
C THR A 22 20.61 8.68 60.84
N THR A 23 20.88 9.66 59.98
CA THR A 23 19.82 10.55 59.51
C THR A 23 18.63 9.65 59.18
N PRO A 24 17.42 9.91 59.72
CA PRO A 24 16.25 9.17 59.28
C PRO A 24 16.25 9.24 57.76
N PRO A 25 15.96 8.14 57.02
CA PRO A 25 15.77 8.26 55.59
C PRO A 25 14.83 9.44 55.38
N GLU A 26 15.26 10.38 54.54
CA GLU A 26 14.46 11.54 54.14
C GLU A 26 13.05 11.02 53.90
N PRO A 27 12.02 11.59 54.55
CA PRO A 27 10.67 11.07 54.41
C PRO A 27 10.41 11.00 52.90
N PRO A 28 10.03 9.83 52.37
CA PRO A 28 9.77 9.70 50.95
C PRO A 28 8.79 10.81 50.57
N SER A 29 9.03 11.45 49.42
CA SER A 29 8.24 12.61 48.98
C SER A 29 6.75 12.35 49.25
N PRO A 30 5.95 13.37 49.63
CA PRO A 30 4.60 13.16 50.17
C PRO A 30 3.71 12.24 49.31
N ASP A 31 4.01 12.14 48.01
CA ASP A 31 3.33 11.31 47.03
C ASP A 31 3.69 9.82 47.04
N LEU A 32 4.71 9.36 47.76
CA LEU A 32 5.15 7.96 47.75
C LEU A 32 4.60 7.12 48.93
N GLN A 33 4.12 7.77 50.01
CA GLN A 33 3.56 7.05 51.16
C GLN A 33 2.27 6.29 50.81
N GLN A 34 1.48 6.79 49.85
CA GLN A 34 0.22 6.17 49.41
C GLN A 34 0.39 4.76 48.82
N TYR A 35 1.59 4.39 48.37
CA TYR A 35 1.83 3.11 47.73
C TYR A 35 2.24 2.00 48.70
N GLN A 36 2.59 2.33 49.95
CA GLN A 36 3.08 1.35 50.94
C GLN A 36 2.04 0.29 51.35
N ARG A 37 0.74 0.58 51.17
CA ARG A 37 -0.36 -0.33 51.52
C ARG A 37 -0.81 -1.25 50.38
N LEU A 38 -0.27 -1.06 49.18
CA LEU A 38 -0.65 -1.85 48.00
C LEU A 38 0.20 -3.12 47.88
N PRO A 39 -0.35 -4.19 47.27
CA PRO A 39 0.42 -5.37 46.89
C PRO A 39 1.67 -4.99 46.07
N LEU A 40 2.78 -5.68 46.30
CA LEU A 40 4.09 -5.36 45.70
C LEU A 40 4.01 -5.23 44.17
N SER A 41 3.31 -6.15 43.50
CA SER A 41 3.11 -6.13 42.05
C SER A 41 2.44 -4.84 41.57
N VAL A 42 1.35 -4.42 42.22
CA VAL A 42 0.61 -3.20 41.89
C VAL A 42 1.46 -1.94 42.13
N ARG A 43 2.26 -1.94 43.20
CA ARG A 43 3.21 -0.87 43.51
C ARG A 43 4.27 -0.72 42.40
N LEU A 44 4.89 -1.83 42.00
CA LEU A 44 5.90 -1.83 40.94
C LEU A 44 5.32 -1.33 39.61
N THR A 45 4.11 -1.77 39.24
CA THR A 45 3.44 -1.30 38.01
C THR A 45 3.18 0.20 38.05
N ARG A 46 2.63 0.74 39.16
CA ARG A 46 2.33 2.17 39.27
C ARG A 46 3.58 3.05 39.28
N LEU A 47 4.61 2.64 40.00
CA LEU A 47 5.90 3.34 39.99
C LEU A 47 6.54 3.30 38.60
N THR A 48 6.44 2.17 37.88
CA THR A 48 6.93 2.06 36.50
C THR A 48 6.23 3.06 35.59
N GLN A 49 4.90 3.14 35.67
CA GLN A 49 4.11 4.10 34.87
C GLN A 49 4.45 5.55 35.22
N ALA A 50 4.59 5.88 36.51
CA ALA A 50 4.96 7.22 36.96
C ALA A 50 6.36 7.62 36.46
N GLY A 51 7.34 6.72 36.55
CA GLY A 51 8.70 6.95 36.05
C GLY A 51 8.73 7.17 34.54
N ILE A 52 8.00 6.37 33.76
CA ILE A 52 7.91 6.53 32.30
C ILE A 52 7.27 7.88 31.93
N HIS A 53 6.20 8.27 32.62
CA HIS A 53 5.55 9.54 32.37
C HIS A 53 6.44 10.76 32.68
N LEU A 54 7.29 10.68 33.72
CA LEU A 54 8.31 11.69 33.99
C LEU A 54 9.39 11.71 32.90
N PHE A 55 9.81 10.54 32.43
CA PHE A 55 10.76 10.40 31.32
C PHE A 55 10.22 11.02 30.02
N ASP A 56 8.97 10.77 29.66
CA ASP A 56 8.35 11.30 28.44
C ASP A 56 8.20 12.83 28.49
N ARG A 57 8.02 13.39 29.69
CA ARG A 57 8.04 14.84 29.94
C ARG A 57 9.45 15.44 30.02
N ARG A 58 10.49 14.65 29.69
CA ARG A 58 11.92 15.00 29.80
C ARG A 58 12.38 15.40 31.20
N ARG A 59 11.65 15.04 32.25
CA ARG A 59 12.02 15.30 33.65
C ARG A 59 12.90 14.16 34.16
N TYR A 60 14.02 13.92 33.49
CA TYR A 60 14.84 12.72 33.70
C TYR A 60 15.46 12.66 35.11
N GLU A 61 15.85 13.80 35.67
CA GLU A 61 16.41 13.91 37.03
C GLU A 61 15.39 13.48 38.09
N GLU A 62 14.10 13.70 37.84
CA GLU A 62 13.00 13.29 38.72
C GLU A 62 12.52 11.86 38.44
N ALA A 63 12.69 11.37 37.22
CA ALA A 63 12.35 9.99 36.85
C ALA A 63 13.32 8.97 37.48
N ILE A 64 14.62 9.29 37.57
CA ILE A 64 15.66 8.42 38.15
C ILE A 64 15.31 7.94 39.56
N PRO A 65 15.03 8.81 40.56
CA PRO A 65 14.72 8.38 41.91
C PRO A 65 13.44 7.52 41.99
N VAL A 66 12.48 7.73 41.08
CA VAL A 66 11.29 6.88 40.98
C VAL A 66 11.68 5.46 40.53
N PHE A 67 12.51 5.31 39.52
CA PHE A 67 13.00 3.99 39.09
C PHE A 67 13.96 3.34 40.09
N GLU A 68 14.76 4.13 40.81
CA GLU A 68 15.59 3.63 41.92
C GLU A 68 14.74 3.05 43.04
N SER A 69 13.58 3.66 43.35
CA SER A 69 12.65 3.10 44.32
C SER A 69 12.10 1.73 43.90
N ILE A 70 11.89 1.50 42.59
CA ILE A 70 11.48 0.19 42.05
C ILE A 70 12.60 -0.83 42.23
N TYR A 71 13.85 -0.44 41.96
CA TYR A 71 15.01 -1.29 42.16
C TYR A 71 15.24 -1.64 43.65
N GLN A 72 14.96 -0.71 44.57
CA GLN A 72 15.01 -0.98 46.02
C GLN A 72 13.91 -1.96 46.47
N LEU A 73 12.72 -1.88 45.87
CA LEU A 73 11.59 -2.77 46.18
C LEU A 73 11.74 -4.17 45.56
N ASP A 74 12.34 -4.24 44.37
CA ASP A 74 12.68 -5.49 43.69
C ASP A 74 14.04 -5.37 42.97
N PRO A 75 15.14 -5.76 43.65
CA PRO A 75 16.48 -5.69 43.08
C PRO A 75 16.71 -6.58 41.84
N LYS A 76 15.80 -7.52 41.54
CA LYS A 76 15.88 -8.37 40.35
C LYS A 76 15.15 -7.76 39.14
N ASN A 77 14.48 -6.62 39.31
CA ASN A 77 13.78 -5.94 38.24
C ASN A 77 14.77 -5.22 37.30
N LEU A 78 15.24 -5.94 36.29
CA LEU A 78 16.12 -5.41 35.24
C LEU A 78 15.51 -4.23 34.48
N GLY A 79 14.17 -4.13 34.46
CA GLY A 79 13.45 -3.02 33.83
C GLY A 79 13.74 -1.68 34.51
N ALA A 80 13.79 -1.64 35.84
CA ALA A 80 14.12 -0.42 36.59
C ALA A 80 15.53 0.10 36.25
N MET A 81 16.50 -0.81 36.23
CA MET A 81 17.90 -0.48 35.90
C MET A 81 18.06 -0.02 34.44
N TYR A 82 17.33 -0.63 33.51
CA TYR A 82 17.25 -0.16 32.11
C TYR A 82 16.76 1.29 32.03
N TRP A 83 15.68 1.62 32.74
CA TRP A 83 15.11 2.97 32.71
C TRP A 83 16.01 4.02 33.38
N ILE A 84 16.67 3.69 34.51
CA ILE A 84 17.66 4.57 35.15
C ILE A 84 18.78 4.92 34.16
N ARG A 85 19.37 3.92 33.52
CA ARG A 85 20.44 4.12 32.55
C ARG A 85 19.99 4.97 31.37
N LYS A 86 18.78 4.72 30.86
CA LYS A 86 18.19 5.48 29.76
C LYS A 86 17.97 6.96 30.14
N CYS A 87 17.54 7.25 31.37
CA CYS A 87 17.44 8.62 31.88
C CYS A 87 18.82 9.31 31.93
N GLN A 88 19.83 8.62 32.46
CA GLN A 88 21.20 9.14 32.57
C GLN A 88 21.80 9.46 31.19
N GLU A 89 21.62 8.58 30.21
CA GLU A 89 22.07 8.79 28.82
C GLU A 89 21.39 10.01 28.18
N LYS A 90 20.10 10.25 28.46
CA LYS A 90 19.39 11.45 27.98
C LYS A 90 19.91 12.73 28.62
N LEU A 91 20.19 12.72 29.93
CA LEU A 91 20.77 13.88 30.63
C LEU A 91 22.17 14.21 30.13
N ASP A 92 23.02 13.20 29.95
CA ASP A 92 24.36 13.39 29.40
C ASP A 92 24.31 13.97 27.98
N ARG A 93 23.36 13.50 27.15
CA ARG A 93 23.14 14.06 25.82
C ARG A 93 22.68 15.51 25.84
N GLU A 94 21.71 15.86 26.68
CA GLU A 94 21.25 17.26 26.80
C GLU A 94 22.36 18.18 27.31
N ARG A 95 23.19 17.71 28.25
CA ARG A 95 24.39 18.43 28.71
C ARG A 95 25.40 18.63 27.57
N ASN A 96 25.64 17.61 26.75
CA ASN A 96 26.53 17.69 25.60
C ASN A 96 26.01 18.69 24.55
N GLU A 97 24.71 18.70 24.24
CA GLU A 97 24.11 19.65 23.30
C GLU A 97 24.15 21.09 23.82
N LEU A 98 23.97 21.31 25.13
CA LEU A 98 24.13 22.63 25.74
C LEU A 98 25.58 23.12 25.66
N ALA A 99 26.56 22.24 25.96
CA ALA A 99 27.98 22.56 25.82
C ALA A 99 28.34 22.88 24.37
N LYS A 100 27.80 22.12 23.40
CA LYS A 100 27.94 22.37 21.96
C LYS A 100 27.42 23.76 21.59
N ALA A 101 26.20 24.09 22.00
CA ALA A 101 25.57 25.37 21.70
C ALA A 101 26.36 26.56 22.28
N ASP A 102 26.88 26.42 23.51
CA ASP A 102 27.72 27.43 24.14
C ASP A 102 29.05 27.63 23.39
N LEU A 103 29.69 26.55 22.95
CA LEU A 103 30.92 26.61 22.14
C LEU A 103 30.68 27.31 20.79
N TYR A 104 29.60 26.96 20.08
CA TYR A 104 29.22 27.66 18.85
C TYR A 104 28.94 29.14 19.09
N ARG A 105 28.28 29.49 20.19
CA ARG A 105 28.02 30.89 20.55
C ARG A 105 29.32 31.65 20.80
N ARG A 106 30.30 31.03 21.47
CA ARG A 106 31.57 31.68 21.85
C ARG A 106 32.58 31.76 20.71
N TYR A 107 32.67 30.75 19.86
CA TYR A 107 33.75 30.60 18.88
C TYR A 107 33.28 30.53 17.42
N GLY A 108 31.97 30.48 17.16
CA GLY A 108 31.43 30.24 15.81
C GLY A 108 31.65 28.82 15.28
N ALA A 109 32.30 27.95 16.05
CA ALA A 109 32.60 26.56 15.75
C ALA A 109 32.70 25.75 17.05
N LEU A 110 32.74 24.41 16.95
CA LEU A 110 32.83 23.50 18.09
C LEU A 110 34.12 23.70 18.94
N GLY A 111 35.15 24.36 18.42
CA GLY A 111 36.35 24.78 19.16
C GLY A 111 37.57 24.92 18.23
N PRO A 112 38.68 25.54 18.67
CA PRO A 112 39.93 25.51 17.92
C PRO A 112 40.44 24.07 17.78
N ARG A 113 41.16 23.78 16.69
CA ARG A 113 41.57 22.44 16.20
C ARG A 113 42.24 21.50 17.24
N ASN A 114 42.63 22.03 18.41
CA ASN A 114 43.38 21.34 19.45
C ASN A 114 42.54 21.07 20.72
N TYR A 115 41.25 21.42 20.75
CA TYR A 115 40.38 21.18 21.90
C TYR A 115 40.00 19.69 21.96
N LYS A 116 40.49 18.97 22.98
CA LYS A 116 40.07 17.60 23.26
C LYS A 116 38.80 17.63 24.12
N TYR A 117 37.72 17.02 23.64
CA TYR A 117 36.45 16.89 24.36
C TYR A 117 36.51 15.72 25.36
N ASP A 118 37.45 15.76 26.30
CA ASP A 118 37.70 14.66 27.24
C ASP A 118 36.55 14.46 28.26
N ASN A 119 35.61 15.41 28.32
CA ASN A 119 34.48 15.45 29.24
C ASN A 119 33.12 15.11 28.61
N TRP A 120 33.07 14.74 27.32
CA TRP A 120 31.81 14.35 26.68
C TRP A 120 31.62 12.84 26.79
N ARG A 121 30.61 12.43 27.56
CA ARG A 121 30.19 11.03 27.59
C ARG A 121 29.30 10.77 26.38
N TRP A 122 29.93 10.27 25.33
CA TRP A 122 29.24 9.68 24.20
C TRP A 122 28.91 8.24 24.56
N GLY A 123 27.62 7.86 24.52
CA GLY A 123 27.22 6.47 24.73
C GLY A 123 27.91 5.52 23.75
N PRO A 124 27.93 4.20 24.01
CA PRO A 124 28.70 3.21 23.26
C PRO A 124 28.39 3.15 21.75
N GLU A 125 27.29 3.75 21.28
CA GLU A 125 26.88 3.74 19.88
C GLU A 125 27.45 4.90 19.04
N VAL A 126 28.01 5.93 19.67
CA VAL A 126 28.54 7.10 18.93
C VAL A 126 30.07 7.04 18.92
N GLY A 127 30.59 6.24 18.00
CA GLY A 127 32.02 6.17 17.73
C GLY A 127 32.61 7.56 17.46
N HIS A 128 33.85 7.78 17.92
CA HIS A 128 34.62 8.97 17.60
C HIS A 128 34.68 9.17 16.08
N PHE A 129 34.03 10.21 15.55
CA PHE A 129 34.20 10.60 14.16
C PHE A 129 35.37 11.56 14.05
N GLU A 130 36.49 11.08 13.50
CA GLU A 130 37.49 11.95 12.92
C GLU A 130 36.88 12.53 11.64
N ILE A 131 36.48 13.81 11.63
CA ILE A 131 36.02 14.48 10.41
C ILE A 131 37.24 14.66 9.49
N ARG A 132 37.49 13.65 8.66
CA ARG A 132 38.37 13.80 7.50
C ARG A 132 37.55 14.46 6.41
N THR A 133 37.74 15.76 6.21
CA THR A 133 37.27 16.45 5.00
C THR A 133 38.08 15.94 3.81
N SER A 134 37.75 14.76 3.28
CA SER A 134 38.13 14.42 1.91
C SER A 134 37.29 15.28 0.98
N LYS A 135 37.90 15.92 -0.02
CA LYS A 135 37.16 16.42 -1.18
C LYS A 135 36.23 15.30 -1.67
N PRO A 136 34.96 15.56 -2.01
CA PRO A 136 34.08 14.52 -2.54
C PRO A 136 34.85 13.81 -3.64
N LYS A 137 35.13 12.51 -3.48
CA LYS A 137 35.67 11.75 -4.60
C LYS A 137 34.62 11.89 -5.70
N PRO A 138 34.99 12.34 -6.92
CA PRO A 138 34.03 12.34 -8.01
C PRO A 138 33.41 10.95 -8.08
N TYR A 139 32.07 10.88 -8.17
CA TYR A 139 31.41 9.60 -8.40
C TYR A 139 31.99 9.02 -9.69
N ILE A 140 32.78 7.95 -9.54
CA ILE A 140 33.22 7.15 -10.67
C ILE A 140 32.15 6.08 -10.80
N PRO A 141 31.23 6.17 -11.79
CA PRO A 141 30.31 5.07 -12.03
C PRO A 141 31.14 3.79 -12.23
N PRO A 142 30.72 2.65 -11.65
CA PRO A 142 31.40 1.39 -11.87
C PRO A 142 31.55 1.16 -13.39
N VAL A 143 32.71 0.65 -13.80
CA VAL A 143 32.96 0.31 -15.19
C VAL A 143 31.90 -0.71 -15.59
N ARG A 144 31.01 -0.33 -16.51
CA ARG A 144 29.95 -1.22 -16.97
C ARG A 144 30.57 -2.49 -17.50
N LYS A 145 30.10 -3.63 -17.01
CA LYS A 145 30.48 -4.91 -17.61
C LYS A 145 29.84 -4.95 -18.99
N ARG A 146 30.58 -5.40 -19.99
CA ARG A 146 30.06 -5.64 -21.33
C ARG A 146 30.49 -7.03 -21.75
N HIS A 147 29.52 -7.88 -22.03
CA HIS A 147 29.78 -9.18 -22.58
C HIS A 147 30.30 -9.03 -24.02
N PRO A 148 31.33 -9.80 -24.42
CA PRO A 148 31.64 -9.95 -25.84
C PRO A 148 30.47 -10.66 -26.53
N LYS A 149 30.35 -10.48 -27.85
CA LYS A 149 29.29 -11.11 -28.64
C LYS A 149 29.29 -12.63 -28.44
N ALA A 150 28.20 -13.16 -27.87
CA ALA A 150 28.07 -14.58 -27.53
C ALA A 150 28.07 -15.51 -28.76
N THR A 151 28.63 -16.71 -28.61
CA THR A 151 28.54 -17.82 -29.57
C THR A 151 27.32 -18.71 -29.29
N ASP A 152 26.94 -19.56 -30.26
CA ASP A 152 25.87 -20.55 -30.08
C ASP A 152 26.11 -21.46 -28.86
N ASP A 153 27.36 -21.91 -28.67
CA ASP A 153 27.74 -22.76 -27.53
C ASP A 153 27.60 -22.04 -26.17
N GLN A 154 27.91 -20.74 -26.12
CA GLN A 154 27.75 -19.94 -24.91
C GLN A 154 26.28 -19.77 -24.54
N ILE A 155 25.41 -19.53 -25.54
CA ILE A 155 23.97 -19.45 -25.33
C ILE A 155 23.40 -20.80 -24.92
N ALA A 156 23.83 -21.90 -25.55
CA ALA A 156 23.38 -23.25 -25.19
C ALA A 156 23.70 -23.57 -23.72
N LYS A 157 24.93 -23.28 -23.28
CA LYS A 157 25.35 -23.44 -21.87
C LYS A 157 24.57 -22.54 -20.92
N ALA A 158 24.35 -21.28 -21.30
CA ALA A 158 23.56 -20.35 -20.49
C ALA A 158 22.10 -20.84 -20.35
N LYS A 159 21.52 -21.41 -21.42
CA LYS A 159 20.18 -22.02 -21.38
C LYS A 159 20.13 -23.26 -20.47
N GLU A 160 21.14 -24.13 -20.55
CA GLU A 160 21.24 -25.29 -19.65
C GLU A 160 21.35 -24.86 -18.18
N ALA A 161 22.16 -23.83 -17.89
CA ALA A 161 22.29 -23.28 -16.55
C ALA A 161 21.00 -22.60 -16.06
N ALA A 162 20.25 -21.94 -16.95
CA ALA A 162 18.98 -21.29 -16.65
C ALA A 162 17.79 -22.26 -16.53
N ALA A 163 17.94 -23.53 -16.94
CA ALA A 163 16.83 -24.50 -16.94
C ALA A 163 16.22 -24.75 -15.55
N GLY A 164 16.98 -24.50 -14.47
CA GLY A 164 16.48 -24.56 -13.09
C GLY A 164 15.58 -23.40 -12.67
N GLY A 165 15.50 -22.33 -13.48
CA GLY A 165 14.77 -21.11 -13.16
C GLY A 165 15.45 -20.25 -12.09
N ASP A 166 16.75 -20.45 -11.85
CA ASP A 166 17.52 -19.65 -10.92
C ASP A 166 17.70 -18.21 -11.47
N PRO A 167 17.47 -17.15 -10.68
CA PRO A 167 17.48 -15.77 -11.18
C PRO A 167 18.82 -15.33 -11.79
N ALA A 168 19.94 -15.73 -11.17
CA ALA A 168 21.27 -15.32 -11.65
C ALA A 168 21.65 -15.97 -13.01
N PRO A 169 21.48 -17.29 -13.22
CA PRO A 169 21.60 -17.89 -14.55
C PRO A 169 20.64 -17.31 -15.60
N LEU A 170 19.40 -16.98 -15.24
CA LEU A 170 18.46 -16.33 -16.15
C LEU A 170 18.92 -14.92 -16.57
N PHE A 171 19.43 -14.14 -15.61
CA PHE A 171 20.03 -12.84 -15.91
C PHE A 171 21.26 -12.97 -16.82
N GLU A 172 22.14 -13.94 -16.55
CA GLU A 172 23.28 -14.21 -17.43
C GLU A 172 22.84 -14.60 -18.84
N LEU A 173 21.82 -15.47 -18.97
CA LEU A 173 21.24 -15.82 -20.26
C LEU A 173 20.70 -14.59 -21.01
N ALA A 174 20.05 -13.66 -20.30
CA ALA A 174 19.61 -12.40 -20.87
C ALA A 174 20.78 -11.59 -21.43
N MET A 175 21.88 -11.47 -20.68
CA MET A 175 23.07 -10.72 -21.10
C MET A 175 23.77 -11.38 -22.30
N GLN A 176 23.80 -12.71 -22.38
CA GLN A 176 24.34 -13.43 -23.53
C GLN A 176 23.50 -13.16 -24.80
N HIS A 177 22.17 -13.24 -24.71
CA HIS A 177 21.28 -12.89 -25.82
C HIS A 177 21.41 -11.41 -26.22
N TRP A 178 21.53 -10.52 -25.24
CA TRP A 178 21.74 -9.10 -25.45
C TRP A 178 23.04 -8.81 -26.22
N SER A 179 24.15 -9.43 -25.80
CA SER A 179 25.46 -9.29 -26.47
C SER A 179 25.45 -9.73 -27.94
N ARG A 180 24.52 -10.62 -28.30
CA ARG A 180 24.31 -11.13 -29.67
C ARG A 180 23.36 -10.25 -30.50
N GLY A 181 22.62 -9.34 -29.88
CA GLY A 181 21.61 -8.48 -30.50
C GLY A 181 20.21 -9.12 -30.55
N GLU A 182 19.97 -10.20 -29.80
CA GLU A 182 18.70 -10.93 -29.78
C GLU A 182 17.75 -10.33 -28.72
N LYS A 183 17.12 -9.21 -29.07
CA LYS A 183 16.32 -8.38 -28.15
C LYS A 183 15.16 -9.13 -27.47
N GLY A 184 14.39 -9.90 -28.24
CA GLY A 184 13.25 -10.66 -27.71
C GLY A 184 13.69 -11.69 -26.67
N PRO A 185 14.55 -12.66 -27.03
CA PRO A 185 15.07 -13.65 -26.09
C PRO A 185 15.79 -13.04 -24.88
N ALA A 186 16.52 -11.93 -25.07
CA ALA A 186 17.16 -11.21 -23.97
C ALA A 186 16.12 -10.68 -22.96
N LEU A 187 15.07 -10.03 -23.47
CA LEU A 187 13.99 -9.50 -22.65
C LEU A 187 13.19 -10.61 -21.97
N ASP A 188 12.93 -11.73 -22.66
CA ASP A 188 12.22 -12.89 -22.12
C ASP A 188 12.96 -13.46 -20.89
N ALA A 189 14.26 -13.74 -21.03
CA ALA A 189 15.08 -14.26 -19.93
C ALA A 189 15.23 -13.26 -18.77
N PHE A 190 15.33 -11.96 -19.09
CA PHE A 190 15.44 -10.91 -18.07
C PHE A 190 14.15 -10.75 -17.26
N GLU A 191 12.99 -10.77 -17.92
CA GLU A 191 11.70 -10.71 -17.25
C GLU A 191 11.50 -11.91 -16.33
N GLU A 192 11.83 -13.11 -16.80
CA GLU A 192 11.77 -14.32 -15.97
C GLU A 192 12.69 -14.19 -14.74
N ALA A 193 13.90 -13.67 -14.92
CA ALA A 193 14.82 -13.43 -13.81
C ALA A 193 14.24 -12.46 -12.75
N VAL A 194 13.66 -11.34 -13.21
CA VAL A 194 13.05 -10.32 -12.33
C VAL A 194 11.78 -10.84 -11.63
N GLU A 195 11.01 -11.71 -12.29
CA GLU A 195 9.85 -12.35 -11.68
C GLU A 195 10.21 -13.33 -10.56
N LYS A 196 11.35 -14.01 -10.69
CA LYS A 196 11.89 -14.90 -9.66
C LYS A 196 12.55 -14.12 -8.51
N ASP A 197 13.26 -13.05 -8.84
CA ASP A 197 13.92 -12.17 -7.88
C ASP A 197 13.90 -10.71 -8.37
N PRO A 198 13.05 -9.85 -7.78
CA PRO A 198 12.99 -8.44 -8.14
C PRO A 198 14.29 -7.65 -7.97
N GLU A 199 15.24 -8.12 -7.14
CA GLU A 199 16.54 -7.45 -6.98
C GLU A 199 17.38 -7.49 -8.27
N VAL A 200 17.11 -8.45 -9.17
CA VAL A 200 17.76 -8.55 -10.47
C VAL A 200 17.58 -7.29 -11.32
N ALA A 201 16.46 -6.57 -11.16
CA ALA A 201 16.23 -5.31 -11.86
C ALA A 201 17.25 -4.20 -11.50
N GLY A 202 17.95 -4.33 -10.37
CA GLY A 202 19.03 -3.44 -9.95
C GLY A 202 20.42 -3.82 -10.45
N ASN A 203 20.57 -4.97 -11.11
CA ASN A 203 21.86 -5.40 -11.67
C ASN A 203 22.25 -4.56 -12.89
N ASP A 204 23.55 -4.49 -13.19
CA ASP A 204 24.06 -3.86 -14.41
C ASP A 204 23.69 -4.72 -15.62
N ASP A 205 22.57 -4.40 -16.25
CA ASP A 205 22.05 -5.00 -17.48
C ASP A 205 22.81 -4.56 -18.74
N GLU A 206 24.00 -3.98 -18.57
CA GLU A 206 24.85 -3.40 -19.62
C GLU A 206 24.17 -2.24 -20.38
N GLY A 207 23.13 -1.66 -19.78
CA GLY A 207 22.27 -0.66 -20.39
C GLY A 207 21.27 -1.25 -21.39
N MET A 208 20.94 -2.53 -21.30
CA MET A 208 19.96 -3.20 -22.17
C MET A 208 18.61 -2.47 -22.14
N LEU A 209 18.00 -2.29 -20.98
CA LEU A 209 16.68 -1.65 -20.88
C LEU A 209 16.70 -0.20 -21.33
N ALA A 210 17.79 0.52 -21.02
CA ALA A 210 17.98 1.90 -21.47
C ALA A 210 18.06 1.99 -23.01
N GLN A 211 18.88 1.14 -23.64
CA GLN A 211 19.02 1.11 -25.10
C GLN A 211 17.73 0.63 -25.79
N LEU A 212 17.09 -0.41 -25.25
CA LEU A 212 15.79 -0.86 -25.76
C LEU A 212 14.74 0.25 -25.66
N SER A 213 14.70 0.98 -24.56
CA SER A 213 13.83 2.15 -24.40
C SER A 213 14.12 3.23 -25.45
N ASP A 214 15.38 3.61 -25.62
CA ASP A 214 15.79 4.64 -26.59
C ASP A 214 15.44 4.25 -28.03
N GLU A 215 15.46 2.97 -28.36
CA GLU A 215 15.09 2.45 -29.68
C GLU A 215 13.58 2.31 -29.86
N ILE A 216 12.88 1.77 -28.85
CA ILE A 216 11.46 1.37 -28.98
C ILE A 216 10.50 2.53 -28.74
N VAL A 217 10.83 3.47 -27.85
CA VAL A 217 9.95 4.60 -27.50
C VAL A 217 9.67 5.49 -28.71
N PRO A 218 10.67 5.89 -29.53
CA PRO A 218 10.41 6.66 -30.74
C PRO A 218 9.53 5.91 -31.74
N LEU A 219 9.78 4.60 -31.93
CA LEU A 219 9.01 3.76 -32.84
C LEU A 219 7.55 3.61 -32.37
N ALA A 220 7.35 3.31 -31.09
CA ALA A 220 6.03 3.17 -30.46
C ALA A 220 5.24 4.50 -30.41
N SER A 221 5.91 5.63 -30.57
CA SER A 221 5.28 6.95 -30.68
C SER A 221 4.75 7.26 -32.08
N THR A 222 5.13 6.48 -33.10
CA THR A 222 4.62 6.65 -34.46
C THR A 222 3.25 6.00 -34.64
N PRO A 223 2.37 6.55 -35.50
CA PRO A 223 1.08 5.91 -35.84
C PRO A 223 1.23 4.52 -36.47
N ASP A 224 2.37 4.24 -37.09
CA ASP A 224 2.65 3.01 -37.84
C ASP A 224 3.30 1.91 -37.00
N ALA A 225 3.45 2.11 -35.70
CA ALA A 225 3.99 1.12 -34.79
C ALA A 225 3.24 -0.23 -34.89
N THR A 226 3.99 -1.32 -34.96
CA THR A 226 3.42 -2.68 -35.00
C THR A 226 2.99 -3.12 -33.59
N GLY A 227 2.05 -4.06 -33.51
CA GLY A 227 1.61 -4.64 -32.23
C GLY A 227 2.80 -5.20 -31.42
N GLY A 228 3.75 -5.87 -32.08
CA GLY A 228 4.96 -6.40 -31.43
C GLY A 228 5.89 -5.32 -30.89
N GLN A 229 6.05 -4.20 -31.60
CA GLN A 229 6.84 -3.06 -31.10
C GLN A 229 6.20 -2.42 -29.88
N LEU A 230 4.87 -2.24 -29.90
CA LEU A 230 4.10 -1.71 -28.78
C LEU A 230 4.15 -2.65 -27.57
N LEU A 231 4.06 -3.96 -27.80
CA LEU A 231 4.20 -4.96 -26.74
C LEU A 231 5.59 -4.88 -26.08
N MET A 232 6.65 -4.80 -26.89
CA MET A 232 8.02 -4.64 -26.39
C MET A 232 8.19 -3.36 -25.58
N ALA A 233 7.64 -2.24 -26.04
CA ALA A 233 7.65 -0.99 -25.28
C ALA A 233 6.93 -1.12 -23.93
N GLY A 234 5.78 -1.80 -23.90
CA GLY A 234 5.05 -2.07 -22.66
C GLY A 234 5.84 -2.93 -21.67
N ARG A 235 6.50 -3.98 -22.15
CA ARG A 235 7.38 -4.85 -21.34
C ARG A 235 8.55 -4.08 -20.74
N VAL A 236 9.24 -3.26 -21.54
CA VAL A 236 10.35 -2.41 -21.05
C VAL A 236 9.86 -1.41 -20.00
N ALA A 237 8.72 -0.74 -20.25
CA ALA A 237 8.13 0.20 -19.29
C ALA A 237 7.80 -0.49 -17.96
N ARG A 238 7.25 -1.71 -17.99
CA ARG A 238 7.00 -2.52 -16.79
C ARG A 238 8.25 -2.75 -15.96
N LEU A 239 9.34 -3.20 -16.61
CA LEU A 239 10.61 -3.49 -15.95
C LEU A 239 11.26 -2.23 -15.35
N GLN A 240 11.05 -1.08 -15.97
CA GLN A 240 11.51 0.22 -15.47
C GLN A 240 10.60 0.81 -14.37
N GLY A 241 9.48 0.16 -14.05
CA GLY A 241 8.50 0.64 -13.07
C GLY A 241 7.55 1.74 -13.60
N ASP A 242 7.55 2.02 -14.90
CA ASP A 242 6.64 2.95 -15.55
C ASP A 242 5.32 2.26 -15.93
N ILE A 243 4.53 1.98 -14.90
CA ILE A 243 3.24 1.30 -15.05
C ILE A 243 2.25 2.07 -15.95
N PRO A 244 2.12 3.41 -15.88
CA PRO A 244 1.27 4.18 -16.80
C PRO A 244 1.59 3.92 -18.27
N ASN A 245 2.87 3.95 -18.67
CA ASN A 245 3.25 3.68 -20.04
C ASN A 245 3.12 2.20 -20.40
N MET A 246 3.37 1.28 -19.45
CA MET A 246 3.07 -0.14 -19.64
C MET A 246 1.60 -0.34 -20.05
N ILE A 247 0.65 0.19 -19.27
CA ILE A 247 -0.79 0.05 -19.55
C ILE A 247 -1.12 0.57 -20.96
N ARG A 248 -0.64 1.79 -21.28
CA ARG A 248 -0.91 2.43 -22.56
C ARG A 248 -0.37 1.61 -23.73
N MET A 249 0.89 1.17 -23.66
CA MET A 249 1.54 0.43 -24.73
C MET A 249 0.92 -0.96 -24.93
N LEU A 250 0.58 -1.66 -23.85
CA LEU A 250 -0.07 -2.97 -23.93
C LEU A 250 -1.49 -2.88 -24.52
N VAL A 251 -2.30 -1.88 -24.13
CA VAL A 251 -3.62 -1.68 -24.75
C VAL A 251 -3.49 -1.35 -26.24
N LYS A 252 -2.53 -0.49 -26.61
CA LYS A 252 -2.25 -0.19 -28.02
C LYS A 252 -1.84 -1.44 -28.79
N ALA A 253 -0.98 -2.27 -28.20
CA ALA A 253 -0.52 -3.52 -28.81
C ALA A 253 -1.70 -4.46 -29.15
N VAL A 254 -2.60 -4.70 -28.19
CA VAL A 254 -3.77 -5.57 -28.37
C VAL A 254 -4.80 -4.97 -29.33
N THR A 255 -4.96 -3.63 -29.30
CA THR A 255 -5.87 -2.94 -30.22
C THR A 255 -5.39 -3.07 -31.67
N ARG A 256 -4.07 -3.05 -31.88
CA ARG A 256 -3.43 -3.19 -33.20
C ARG A 256 -3.35 -4.64 -33.67
N ASP A 257 -3.05 -5.55 -32.76
CA ASP A 257 -2.89 -6.98 -33.01
C ASP A 257 -3.58 -7.79 -31.89
N PRO A 258 -4.82 -8.24 -32.12
CA PRO A 258 -5.57 -9.02 -31.13
C PRO A 258 -4.91 -10.36 -30.74
N THR A 259 -3.98 -10.89 -31.53
CA THR A 259 -3.28 -12.15 -31.21
C THR A 259 -2.37 -12.02 -29.99
N LEU A 260 -2.00 -10.79 -29.62
CA LEU A 260 -1.18 -10.48 -28.45
C LEU A 260 -1.98 -10.40 -27.14
N SER A 261 -3.30 -10.62 -27.20
CA SER A 261 -4.21 -10.46 -26.07
C SER A 261 -3.82 -11.29 -24.85
N ASP A 262 -3.49 -12.57 -25.04
CA ASP A 262 -3.17 -13.45 -23.92
C ASP A 262 -1.89 -13.02 -23.20
N THR A 263 -0.91 -12.54 -23.95
CA THR A 263 0.34 -12.03 -23.39
C THR A 263 0.11 -10.73 -22.62
N ALA A 264 -0.64 -9.79 -23.18
CA ALA A 264 -0.97 -8.53 -22.50
C ALA A 264 -1.81 -8.76 -21.23
N LYS A 265 -2.79 -9.66 -21.29
CA LYS A 265 -3.68 -10.01 -20.17
C LYS A 265 -2.89 -10.45 -18.94
N LYS A 266 -1.85 -11.28 -19.11
CA LYS A 266 -1.00 -11.75 -17.99
C LYS A 266 -0.33 -10.59 -17.24
N TYR A 267 0.11 -9.55 -17.94
CA TYR A 267 0.73 -8.38 -17.29
C TYR A 267 -0.27 -7.56 -16.49
N PHE A 268 -1.48 -7.35 -17.01
CA PHE A 268 -2.54 -6.67 -16.28
C PHE A 268 -3.01 -7.48 -15.06
N GLU A 269 -3.14 -8.79 -15.21
CA GLU A 269 -3.48 -9.69 -14.11
C GLU A 269 -2.43 -9.62 -13.00
N ALA A 270 -1.15 -9.74 -13.34
CA ALA A 270 -0.06 -9.60 -12.38
C ALA A 270 -0.06 -8.22 -11.68
N LEU A 271 -0.36 -7.14 -12.42
CA LEU A 271 -0.47 -5.80 -11.84
C LEU A 271 -1.56 -5.73 -10.77
N VAL A 272 -2.76 -6.26 -11.06
CA VAL A 272 -3.89 -6.28 -10.13
C VAL A 272 -3.61 -7.17 -8.93
N MET A 273 -3.12 -8.39 -9.16
CA MET A 273 -2.86 -9.36 -8.10
C MET A 273 -1.75 -8.94 -7.13
N THR A 274 -0.78 -8.14 -7.57
CA THR A 274 0.29 -7.62 -6.72
C THR A 274 -0.12 -6.40 -5.88
N GLY A 275 -1.34 -5.89 -6.04
CA GLY A 275 -1.83 -4.71 -5.31
C GLY A 275 -1.13 -3.40 -5.71
N LYS A 276 -0.32 -3.39 -6.77
CA LYS A 276 0.38 -2.20 -7.28
C LYS A 276 -0.54 -1.22 -8.02
N THR A 277 -1.84 -1.26 -7.76
CA THR A 277 -2.87 -0.45 -8.39
C THR A 277 -3.26 0.77 -7.56
N GLU A 278 -2.63 1.02 -6.41
CA GLU A 278 -2.96 2.14 -5.52
C GLU A 278 -2.93 3.51 -6.21
N PHE A 279 -1.98 3.73 -7.12
CA PHE A 279 -1.86 4.99 -7.87
C PHE A 279 -2.94 5.15 -8.96
N LEU A 280 -3.66 4.07 -9.29
CA LEU A 280 -4.76 4.03 -10.27
C LEU A 280 -6.13 4.31 -9.63
N GLN A 281 -6.21 4.59 -8.33
CA GLN A 281 -7.46 4.76 -7.59
C GLN A 281 -8.27 6.03 -7.92
N LYS A 282 -7.86 6.81 -8.93
CA LYS A 282 -8.68 7.92 -9.40
C LYS A 282 -9.97 7.37 -10.01
N ILE A 283 -11.08 7.75 -9.39
CA ILE A 283 -12.42 7.40 -9.86
C ILE A 283 -12.57 7.97 -11.29
N PRO A 284 -13.07 7.17 -12.25
CA PRO A 284 -13.37 7.67 -13.59
C PRO A 284 -14.55 8.64 -13.58
N ASP A 285 -14.64 9.51 -14.58
CA ASP A 285 -15.83 10.30 -14.81
C ASP A 285 -16.92 9.38 -15.36
N ILE A 286 -17.97 9.15 -14.58
CA ILE A 286 -19.09 8.29 -14.94
C ILE A 286 -20.22 9.16 -15.47
N TYR A 287 -20.59 8.94 -16.73
CA TYR A 287 -21.67 9.67 -17.43
C TYR A 287 -22.99 8.90 -17.47
N SER A 288 -22.94 7.59 -17.30
CA SER A 288 -24.13 6.80 -17.00
C SER A 288 -23.77 5.59 -16.15
N PHE A 289 -24.66 5.22 -15.25
CA PHE A 289 -24.52 4.04 -14.40
C PHE A 289 -25.86 3.35 -14.27
N ARG A 290 -25.96 2.11 -14.74
CA ARG A 290 -27.14 1.29 -14.57
C ARG A 290 -26.73 -0.09 -14.09
N GLN A 291 -27.36 -0.55 -13.03
CA GLN A 291 -27.17 -1.91 -12.54
C GLN A 291 -28.50 -2.61 -12.33
N ALA A 292 -28.50 -3.94 -12.44
CA ALA A 292 -29.68 -4.73 -12.15
C ALA A 292 -29.31 -6.14 -11.67
N TYR A 293 -30.29 -6.82 -11.10
CA TYR A 293 -30.20 -8.23 -10.74
C TYR A 293 -31.36 -9.00 -11.37
N ALA A 294 -31.06 -10.18 -11.92
CA ALA A 294 -32.06 -11.15 -12.35
C ALA A 294 -31.60 -12.57 -12.05
N PHE A 295 -32.53 -13.48 -11.80
CA PHE A 295 -32.26 -14.89 -11.67
C PHE A 295 -32.58 -15.60 -12.98
N GLU A 296 -31.60 -16.12 -13.70
CA GLU A 296 -31.81 -16.76 -15.00
C GLU A 296 -30.99 -18.03 -15.11
N GLN A 297 -31.56 -19.07 -15.72
CA GLN A 297 -30.86 -20.35 -15.95
C GLN A 297 -30.32 -21.00 -14.65
N ASP A 298 -31.08 -20.91 -13.55
CA ASP A 298 -30.70 -21.37 -12.20
C ASP A 298 -29.47 -20.66 -11.60
N GLU A 299 -29.21 -19.43 -12.04
CA GLU A 299 -28.05 -18.64 -11.64
C GLU A 299 -28.43 -17.19 -11.26
N ASP A 300 -27.78 -16.68 -10.22
CA ASP A 300 -27.86 -15.28 -9.82
C ASP A 300 -27.01 -14.43 -10.78
N ARG A 301 -27.61 -13.46 -11.47
CA ARG A 301 -26.93 -12.62 -12.47
C ARG A 301 -27.00 -11.15 -12.09
N PHE A 302 -25.85 -10.50 -12.14
CA PHE A 302 -25.71 -9.06 -11.96
C PHE A 302 -25.36 -8.39 -13.28
N TYR A 303 -26.15 -7.40 -13.64
CA TYR A 303 -26.07 -6.66 -14.89
C TYR A 303 -25.46 -5.30 -14.62
N LEU A 304 -24.42 -4.93 -15.35
CA LEU A 304 -23.81 -3.60 -15.27
C LEU A 304 -23.71 -2.97 -16.66
N LYS A 305 -24.21 -1.73 -16.76
CA LYS A 305 -24.10 -0.88 -17.94
C LYS A 305 -23.62 0.50 -17.50
N THR A 306 -22.46 0.92 -17.98
CA THR A 306 -21.92 2.25 -17.63
C THR A 306 -21.19 2.88 -18.80
N THR A 307 -21.34 4.20 -18.95
CA THR A 307 -20.52 5.01 -19.83
C THR A 307 -19.58 5.85 -18.97
N LEU A 308 -18.29 5.78 -19.26
CA LEU A 308 -17.26 6.39 -18.43
C LEU A 308 -16.09 6.94 -19.26
N SER A 309 -15.31 7.83 -18.64
CA SER A 309 -14.02 8.32 -19.16
C SER A 309 -12.96 8.25 -18.05
N PRO A 310 -11.75 7.76 -18.35
CA PRO A 310 -10.66 7.79 -17.39
C PRO A 310 -10.26 9.25 -17.12
N THR A 311 -10.16 9.60 -15.85
CA THR A 311 -9.55 10.86 -15.39
C THR A 311 -8.01 10.83 -15.47
N THR A 312 -7.45 9.67 -15.84
CA THR A 312 -6.03 9.41 -16.04
C THR A 312 -5.71 9.32 -17.53
N THR A 313 -4.43 9.41 -17.87
CA THR A 313 -3.95 9.37 -19.25
C THR A 313 -3.76 7.93 -19.78
N PHE A 314 -4.37 6.94 -19.13
CA PHE A 314 -4.24 5.53 -19.50
C PHE A 314 -5.59 4.79 -19.38
N PRO A 315 -5.85 3.79 -20.24
CA PRO A 315 -7.15 3.14 -20.41
C PRO A 315 -7.41 1.99 -19.42
N MET A 316 -7.26 2.25 -18.11
CA MET A 316 -7.54 1.29 -17.04
C MET A 316 -8.14 2.01 -15.84
N MET A 317 -9.30 1.54 -15.37
CA MET A 317 -10.07 2.25 -14.34
C MET A 317 -10.83 1.33 -13.38
N PRO A 318 -11.02 1.73 -12.11
CA PRO A 318 -11.76 0.96 -11.15
C PRO A 318 -13.28 1.23 -11.25
N ILE A 319 -14.08 0.17 -11.10
CA ILE A 319 -15.50 0.23 -10.80
C ILE A 319 -15.75 -0.55 -9.51
N ASP A 320 -16.33 0.11 -8.53
CA ASP A 320 -16.61 -0.48 -7.23
C ASP A 320 -18.08 -0.91 -7.13
N LEU A 321 -18.29 -2.16 -6.69
CA LEU A 321 -19.59 -2.78 -6.49
C LEU A 321 -19.72 -3.23 -5.03
N LEU A 322 -20.93 -3.11 -4.49
CA LEU A 322 -21.21 -3.30 -3.05
C LEU A 322 -21.64 -4.73 -2.73
N PHE A 323 -20.81 -5.69 -3.15
CA PHE A 323 -20.92 -7.08 -2.75
C PHE A 323 -19.53 -7.73 -2.73
N ASP A 324 -19.40 -8.85 -2.04
CA ASP A 324 -18.15 -9.58 -1.89
C ASP A 324 -17.72 -10.21 -3.22
N TRP A 325 -16.46 -10.02 -3.61
CA TRP A 325 -15.92 -10.51 -4.87
C TRP A 325 -15.86 -12.04 -4.93
N THR A 326 -15.80 -12.71 -3.79
CA THR A 326 -15.82 -14.18 -3.69
C THR A 326 -17.11 -14.79 -4.22
N ALA A 327 -18.18 -14.00 -4.34
CA ALA A 327 -19.42 -14.44 -4.97
C ALA A 327 -19.33 -14.50 -6.51
N ILE A 328 -18.28 -13.99 -7.16
CA ILE A 328 -18.19 -13.95 -8.63
C ILE A 328 -17.65 -15.28 -9.18
N LYS A 329 -18.47 -15.97 -9.99
CA LYS A 329 -18.07 -17.16 -10.77
C LYS A 329 -17.42 -16.82 -12.11
N GLY A 330 -17.85 -15.72 -12.73
CA GLY A 330 -17.41 -15.32 -14.05
C GLY A 330 -17.96 -13.95 -14.45
N ILE A 331 -17.33 -13.34 -15.46
CA ILE A 331 -17.74 -12.05 -16.01
C ILE A 331 -17.71 -12.15 -17.53
N ASP A 332 -18.86 -11.98 -18.17
CA ASP A 332 -18.97 -11.84 -19.61
C ASP A 332 -18.84 -10.35 -19.99
N ILE A 333 -17.90 -10.08 -20.90
CA ILE A 333 -17.67 -8.75 -21.47
C ILE A 333 -18.49 -8.65 -22.75
N LEU A 334 -19.59 -7.89 -22.72
CA LEU A 334 -20.53 -7.81 -23.84
C LEU A 334 -20.37 -6.54 -24.69
N ALA A 335 -19.55 -5.58 -24.25
CA ALA A 335 -19.26 -4.35 -24.99
C ALA A 335 -17.95 -4.46 -25.77
N SER A 336 -17.93 -3.93 -26.99
CA SER A 336 -16.75 -3.92 -27.86
C SER A 336 -15.62 -3.01 -27.35
N ASP A 337 -15.94 -2.04 -26.50
CA ASP A 337 -15.02 -1.02 -25.99
C ASP A 337 -14.11 -1.51 -24.86
N VAL A 338 -14.45 -2.64 -24.24
CA VAL A 338 -13.72 -3.22 -23.11
C VAL A 338 -12.86 -4.37 -23.62
N LEU A 339 -11.59 -4.38 -23.23
CA LEU A 339 -10.66 -5.47 -23.51
C LEU A 339 -10.70 -6.52 -22.40
N TYR A 340 -10.55 -6.08 -21.16
CA TYR A 340 -10.41 -6.95 -20.00
C TYR A 340 -11.15 -6.38 -18.79
N VAL A 341 -11.56 -7.29 -17.92
CA VAL A 341 -12.03 -6.98 -16.57
C VAL A 341 -11.29 -7.90 -15.61
N PHE A 342 -10.69 -7.30 -14.59
CA PHE A 342 -10.01 -8.04 -13.52
C PHE A 342 -10.67 -7.73 -12.18
N ILE A 343 -10.78 -8.74 -11.32
CA ILE A 343 -11.28 -8.60 -9.96
C ILE A 343 -10.08 -8.31 -9.06
N ASP A 344 -10.19 -7.31 -8.19
CA ASP A 344 -9.16 -7.00 -7.20
C ASP A 344 -9.39 -7.81 -5.89
N PRO A 345 -8.58 -8.84 -5.61
CA PRO A 345 -8.77 -9.67 -4.42
C PRO A 345 -8.31 -8.99 -3.13
N ALA A 346 -7.60 -7.85 -3.20
CA ALA A 346 -7.14 -7.12 -2.02
C ALA A 346 -8.28 -6.36 -1.32
N MET A 347 -9.39 -6.11 -2.03
CA MET A 347 -10.56 -5.45 -1.48
C MET A 347 -11.33 -6.38 -0.54
N LYS A 348 -11.73 -5.85 0.61
CA LYS A 348 -12.59 -6.53 1.58
C LYS A 348 -13.95 -5.84 1.62
N ASP A 349 -15.00 -6.62 1.84
CA ASP A 349 -16.40 -6.15 2.00
C ASP A 349 -17.02 -5.45 0.76
N MET A 350 -16.26 -5.33 -0.33
CA MET A 350 -16.71 -4.80 -1.61
C MET A 350 -15.90 -5.41 -2.76
N THR A 351 -16.44 -5.34 -3.96
CA THR A 351 -15.76 -5.78 -5.19
C THR A 351 -15.23 -4.57 -5.92
N ARG A 352 -13.95 -4.62 -6.33
CA ARG A 352 -13.40 -3.69 -7.32
C ARG A 352 -13.11 -4.43 -8.61
N LEU A 353 -13.70 -3.92 -9.69
CA LEU A 353 -13.45 -4.36 -11.04
C LEU A 353 -12.51 -3.38 -11.72
N TRP A 354 -11.34 -3.84 -12.15
CA TRP A 354 -10.44 -3.09 -13.02
C TRP A 354 -10.84 -3.31 -14.48
N VAL A 355 -11.44 -2.28 -15.09
CA VAL A 355 -11.86 -2.30 -16.48
C VAL A 355 -10.75 -1.71 -17.35
N VAL A 356 -10.24 -2.52 -18.28
CA VAL A 356 -9.25 -2.11 -19.29
C VAL A 356 -9.97 -1.87 -20.60
N THR A 357 -9.89 -0.66 -21.14
CA THR A 357 -10.61 -0.26 -22.35
C THR A 357 -9.73 -0.26 -23.59
N ARG A 358 -10.32 -0.33 -24.77
CA ARG A 358 -9.62 -0.14 -26.05
C ARG A 358 -9.17 1.30 -26.22
N GLU A 359 -8.16 1.55 -27.04
CA GLU A 359 -7.84 2.93 -27.40
C GLU A 359 -8.97 3.56 -28.23
N LYS A 360 -9.32 4.81 -27.89
CA LYS A 360 -10.19 5.65 -28.70
C LYS A 360 -9.52 7.01 -28.92
N ALA A 361 -9.65 7.53 -30.13
CA ALA A 361 -9.18 8.86 -30.48
C ALA A 361 -10.21 9.93 -30.07
N GLY A 362 -9.73 11.16 -29.85
CA GLY A 362 -10.54 12.34 -29.51
C GLY A 362 -10.06 13.04 -28.24
N ASP A 363 -10.53 14.26 -28.01
CA ASP A 363 -10.15 15.07 -26.84
C ASP A 363 -10.82 14.60 -25.54
N TYR A 364 -12.02 14.00 -25.65
CA TYR A 364 -12.82 13.49 -24.53
C TYR A 364 -13.50 12.16 -24.90
N PRO A 365 -12.71 11.10 -25.17
CA PRO A 365 -13.29 9.80 -25.51
C PRO A 365 -14.11 9.26 -24.34
N THR A 366 -15.23 8.63 -24.66
CA THR A 366 -16.05 7.89 -23.69
C THR A 366 -16.12 6.43 -24.08
N TRP A 367 -16.14 5.56 -23.09
CA TRP A 367 -16.21 4.12 -23.27
C TRP A 367 -17.48 3.56 -22.69
N PHE A 368 -18.10 2.68 -23.45
CA PHE A 368 -19.30 1.99 -23.05
C PHE A 368 -18.94 0.60 -22.51
N THR A 369 -19.28 0.36 -21.24
CA THR A 369 -19.06 -0.91 -20.57
C THR A 369 -20.40 -1.61 -20.38
N LYS A 370 -20.47 -2.88 -20.79
CA LYS A 370 -21.62 -3.76 -20.62
C LYS A 370 -21.13 -5.11 -20.13
N LEU A 371 -21.35 -5.40 -18.85
CA LEU A 371 -20.85 -6.60 -18.18
C LEU A 371 -22.02 -7.42 -17.62
N LEU A 372 -21.94 -8.73 -17.80
CA LEU A 372 -22.80 -9.68 -17.11
C LEU A 372 -21.93 -10.46 -16.12
N VAL A 373 -22.24 -10.32 -14.83
CA VAL A 373 -21.52 -10.96 -13.74
C VAL A 373 -22.34 -12.14 -13.25
N HIS A 374 -21.72 -13.32 -13.29
CA HIS A 374 -22.28 -14.58 -12.84
C HIS A 374 -21.96 -14.75 -11.35
N LEU A 375 -22.99 -14.88 -10.52
CA LEU A 375 -22.85 -14.93 -9.06
C LEU A 375 -23.10 -16.34 -8.52
N ASP A 376 -22.39 -16.67 -7.44
CA ASP A 376 -22.61 -17.89 -6.70
C ASP A 376 -23.72 -17.74 -5.67
N LYS A 377 -24.78 -18.54 -5.87
CA LYS A 377 -25.97 -18.54 -5.03
C LYS A 377 -25.71 -18.92 -3.58
N ASP A 378 -24.62 -19.62 -3.30
CA ASP A 378 -24.27 -20.05 -1.95
C ASP A 378 -23.43 -19.02 -1.17
N HIS A 379 -22.85 -18.04 -1.86
CA HIS A 379 -21.96 -17.03 -1.27
C HIS A 379 -22.63 -15.67 -1.05
N LEU A 380 -23.83 -15.45 -1.62
CA LEU A 380 -24.53 -14.17 -1.50
C LEU A 380 -25.99 -14.35 -1.00
N PRO A 381 -26.29 -14.11 0.29
CA PRO A 381 -27.65 -14.18 0.79
C PRO A 381 -28.50 -12.96 0.38
N SER A 382 -27.84 -11.81 0.18
CA SER A 382 -28.46 -10.55 -0.21
C SER A 382 -27.53 -9.72 -1.08
N LEU A 383 -28.11 -8.86 -1.91
CA LEU A 383 -27.39 -7.99 -2.84
C LEU A 383 -27.81 -6.53 -2.65
N ASP A 384 -26.84 -5.65 -2.42
CA ASP A 384 -27.07 -4.22 -2.33
C ASP A 384 -26.83 -3.57 -3.70
N LEU A 385 -27.91 -3.12 -4.34
CA LEU A 385 -27.84 -2.38 -5.60
C LEU A 385 -27.60 -0.89 -5.34
N SER A 386 -26.54 -0.58 -4.59
CA SER A 386 -26.10 0.80 -4.32
C SER A 386 -24.81 1.12 -5.10
N ASN A 387 -24.39 2.38 -5.15
CA ASN A 387 -23.06 2.77 -5.60
C ASN A 387 -22.47 3.87 -4.71
N VAL A 388 -21.13 3.96 -4.68
CA VAL A 388 -20.39 4.91 -3.81
C VAL A 388 -19.52 5.89 -4.60
N ASN A 389 -19.19 5.57 -5.85
CA ASN A 389 -18.24 6.32 -6.66
C ASN A 389 -18.90 7.15 -7.78
N VAL A 390 -20.22 7.30 -7.74
CA VAL A 390 -20.99 8.02 -8.76
C VAL A 390 -21.46 9.35 -8.21
N SER A 391 -21.40 10.41 -9.02
CA SER A 391 -21.91 11.71 -8.63
C SER A 391 -23.40 11.62 -8.25
N PRO A 392 -23.83 12.18 -7.11
CA PRO A 392 -25.25 12.28 -6.76
C PRO A 392 -26.09 13.02 -7.81
N ASP A 393 -25.46 13.94 -8.56
CA ASP A 393 -26.12 14.73 -9.57
C ASP A 393 -26.15 14.05 -10.96
N LEU A 394 -25.67 12.80 -11.05
CA LEU A 394 -25.67 12.06 -12.32
C LEU A 394 -27.12 11.76 -12.75
N PRO A 395 -27.60 12.29 -13.90
CA PRO A 395 -28.99 12.10 -14.31
C PRO A 395 -29.31 10.64 -14.65
N ASP A 396 -28.37 9.94 -15.28
CA ASP A 396 -28.52 8.53 -15.65
C ASP A 396 -27.83 7.61 -14.64
N ASN A 397 -28.44 7.44 -13.47
CA ASN A 397 -27.88 6.67 -12.34
C ASN A 397 -28.91 5.73 -11.70
N TRP A 398 -29.16 4.59 -12.33
CA TRP A 398 -30.30 3.73 -11.99
C TRP A 398 -29.90 2.38 -11.42
N SER A 399 -30.66 1.91 -10.43
CA SER A 399 -30.71 0.49 -10.07
C SER A 399 -32.07 -0.07 -10.42
N VAL A 400 -32.09 -1.24 -11.06
CA VAL A 400 -33.32 -1.85 -11.54
C VAL A 400 -33.48 -3.22 -10.90
N VAL A 401 -34.69 -3.49 -10.41
CA VAL A 401 -35.05 -4.76 -9.78
C VAL A 401 -36.21 -5.35 -10.55
N PHE A 402 -36.11 -6.65 -10.84
CA PHE A 402 -37.16 -7.41 -11.50
C PHE A 402 -37.63 -8.53 -10.57
N GLY A 403 -38.94 -8.76 -10.54
CA GLY A 403 -39.50 -9.87 -9.78
C GLY A 403 -41.02 -9.94 -9.89
N PRO A 404 -41.64 -11.03 -9.42
CA PRO A 404 -43.09 -11.06 -9.26
C PRO A 404 -43.52 -10.13 -8.12
N ASP A 405 -44.77 -9.69 -8.16
CA ASP A 405 -45.36 -8.78 -7.16
C ASP A 405 -45.09 -9.24 -5.71
N LYS A 406 -45.25 -10.54 -5.42
CA LYS A 406 -44.99 -11.14 -4.11
C LYS A 406 -43.55 -11.00 -3.58
N ALA A 407 -42.56 -10.74 -4.44
CA ALA A 407 -41.17 -10.55 -4.03
C ALA A 407 -40.96 -9.17 -3.39
N PHE A 408 -41.84 -8.22 -3.68
CA PHE A 408 -41.81 -6.86 -3.16
C PHE A 408 -42.74 -6.75 -1.94
N GLY A 409 -42.23 -7.14 -0.77
CA GLY A 409 -43.00 -7.06 0.49
C GLY A 409 -43.35 -5.61 0.91
N GLU A 410 -44.22 -5.47 1.92
CA GLU A 410 -44.73 -4.16 2.39
C GLU A 410 -43.65 -3.15 2.81
N GLY A 411 -42.44 -3.63 3.17
CA GLY A 411 -41.29 -2.79 3.56
C GLY A 411 -40.33 -2.44 2.41
N PHE A 412 -40.62 -2.84 1.17
CA PHE A 412 -39.75 -2.55 0.04
C PHE A 412 -39.79 -1.04 -0.30
N PRO A 413 -38.64 -0.41 -0.59
CA PRO A 413 -38.61 1.04 -0.85
C PRO A 413 -39.46 1.39 -2.09
N PRO A 414 -40.13 2.58 -2.07
CA PRO A 414 -40.90 3.03 -3.22
C PRO A 414 -39.97 3.34 -4.41
N PRO A 415 -40.26 2.84 -5.63
CA PRO A 415 -39.46 3.15 -6.79
C PRO A 415 -39.81 4.51 -7.40
N GLN A 416 -38.92 5.06 -8.22
CA GLN A 416 -39.21 6.24 -9.06
C GLN A 416 -39.79 5.84 -10.43
N PHE A 417 -39.62 4.57 -10.81
CA PHE A 417 -40.18 4.01 -12.04
C PHE A 417 -40.78 2.64 -11.73
N GLU A 418 -42.01 2.39 -12.18
CA GLU A 418 -42.66 1.10 -12.04
C GLU A 418 -43.42 0.75 -13.32
N GLU A 419 -43.19 -0.44 -13.85
CA GLU A 419 -43.90 -0.99 -15.01
C GLU A 419 -44.15 -2.48 -14.77
N ALA A 420 -45.29 -2.99 -15.23
CA ALA A 420 -45.58 -4.42 -15.21
C ALA A 420 -45.42 -5.00 -16.63
N GLN A 421 -44.67 -6.08 -16.75
CA GLN A 421 -44.52 -6.84 -17.98
C GLN A 421 -44.67 -8.33 -17.69
N ASP A 422 -45.64 -8.99 -18.33
CA ASP A 422 -45.81 -10.46 -18.28
C ASP A 422 -45.81 -11.04 -16.85
N SER A 423 -46.49 -10.38 -15.91
CA SER A 423 -46.58 -10.74 -14.48
C SER A 423 -45.30 -10.51 -13.65
N PHE A 424 -44.28 -9.87 -14.23
CA PHE A 424 -43.12 -9.33 -13.53
C PHE A 424 -43.26 -7.81 -13.38
N LEU A 425 -42.88 -7.31 -12.22
CA LEU A 425 -42.71 -5.88 -11.98
C LEU A 425 -41.26 -5.49 -12.26
N ILE A 426 -41.11 -4.36 -12.95
CA ILE A 426 -39.86 -3.67 -13.20
C ILE A 426 -39.88 -2.45 -12.28
N LYS A 427 -39.03 -2.44 -11.25
CA LYS A 427 -38.91 -1.31 -10.31
C LYS A 427 -37.56 -0.64 -10.50
N GLY A 428 -37.58 0.64 -10.89
CA GLY A 428 -36.40 1.47 -11.09
C GLY A 428 -36.19 2.46 -9.95
N PHE A 429 -34.95 2.53 -9.47
CA PHE A 429 -34.50 3.37 -8.36
C PHE A 429 -33.45 4.36 -8.85
N GLN A 430 -33.76 5.65 -8.77
CA GLN A 430 -32.86 6.74 -9.16
C GLN A 430 -31.88 7.04 -8.02
N LEU A 431 -30.66 6.53 -8.14
CA LEU A 431 -29.64 6.58 -7.09
C LEU A 431 -29.15 8.00 -6.81
N GLY A 432 -29.26 8.93 -7.76
CA GLY A 432 -28.91 10.33 -7.53
C GLY A 432 -29.72 10.97 -6.39
N THR A 433 -31.03 10.69 -6.35
CA THR A 433 -31.94 11.23 -5.32
C THR A 433 -31.68 10.68 -3.92
N SER A 434 -31.10 9.48 -3.84
CA SER A 434 -30.80 8.76 -2.60
C SER A 434 -29.31 8.77 -2.24
N ARG A 435 -28.51 9.63 -2.88
CA ARG A 435 -27.05 9.74 -2.67
C ARG A 435 -26.33 8.39 -2.82
N GLY A 436 -26.64 7.67 -3.89
CA GLY A 436 -26.04 6.37 -4.22
C GLY A 436 -26.72 5.17 -3.56
N ARG A 437 -27.67 5.37 -2.64
CA ARG A 437 -28.33 4.26 -1.93
C ARG A 437 -29.47 3.67 -2.73
N GLY A 438 -29.33 2.43 -3.17
CA GLY A 438 -30.38 1.65 -3.81
C GLY A 438 -31.00 0.60 -2.89
N PRO A 439 -31.85 -0.28 -3.46
CA PRO A 439 -32.51 -1.33 -2.71
C PRO A 439 -31.52 -2.43 -2.31
N SER A 440 -31.77 -3.02 -1.13
CA SER A 440 -31.15 -4.27 -0.68
C SER A 440 -32.08 -5.43 -0.98
N LEU A 441 -31.58 -6.44 -1.69
CA LEU A 441 -32.38 -7.56 -2.17
C LEU A 441 -32.07 -8.83 -1.36
N PRO A 442 -33.02 -9.39 -0.60
CA PRO A 442 -32.89 -10.76 -0.11
C PRO A 442 -33.04 -11.74 -1.29
N LEU A 443 -31.93 -12.31 -1.77
CA LEU A 443 -31.92 -13.03 -3.06
C LEU A 443 -32.90 -14.21 -3.09
N ARG A 444 -33.14 -14.87 -1.95
CA ARG A 444 -34.14 -15.95 -1.85
C ARG A 444 -35.53 -15.58 -2.39
N ASP A 445 -35.93 -14.31 -2.26
CA ASP A 445 -37.27 -13.84 -2.64
C ASP A 445 -37.31 -13.46 -4.14
N PHE A 446 -36.13 -13.23 -4.74
CA PHE A 446 -35.95 -12.82 -6.14
C PHE A 446 -35.37 -13.92 -7.05
N ARG A 447 -35.09 -15.11 -6.52
CA ARG A 447 -34.69 -16.32 -7.28
C ARG A 447 -35.85 -16.94 -8.05
N ILE A 448 -36.46 -16.14 -8.91
CA ILE A 448 -37.61 -16.51 -9.73
C ILE A 448 -37.30 -16.09 -11.15
N ALA A 449 -37.23 -17.07 -12.05
CA ALA A 449 -36.83 -16.82 -13.42
C ALA A 449 -37.84 -15.91 -14.14
N PRO A 450 -37.37 -14.87 -14.86
CA PRO A 450 -38.24 -14.04 -15.66
C PRO A 450 -38.85 -14.85 -16.81
N PRO A 451 -39.99 -14.39 -17.39
CA PRO A 451 -40.61 -15.05 -18.53
C PRO A 451 -39.62 -15.18 -19.70
N PRO A 452 -39.70 -16.24 -20.53
CA PRO A 452 -38.73 -16.45 -21.62
C PRO A 452 -38.58 -15.31 -22.63
N ALA A 453 -39.60 -14.46 -22.78
CA ALA A 453 -39.57 -13.29 -23.67
C ALA A 453 -39.02 -12.02 -23.01
N PHE A 454 -38.71 -12.07 -21.72
CA PHE A 454 -38.23 -10.93 -20.94
C PHE A 454 -36.74 -10.69 -21.21
N ASP A 455 -36.43 -9.50 -21.72
CA ASP A 455 -35.06 -9.07 -22.00
C ASP A 455 -34.64 -8.05 -20.94
N VAL A 456 -33.76 -8.50 -20.03
CA VAL A 456 -33.25 -7.68 -18.92
C VAL A 456 -32.58 -6.41 -19.44
N TRP A 457 -31.79 -6.47 -20.51
CA TRP A 457 -31.11 -5.30 -21.05
C TRP A 457 -32.10 -4.28 -21.61
N LYS A 458 -33.13 -4.72 -22.34
CA LYS A 458 -34.19 -3.81 -22.82
C LYS A 458 -35.05 -3.25 -21.70
N ALA A 459 -35.31 -4.03 -20.66
CA ALA A 459 -36.01 -3.55 -19.46
C ALA A 459 -35.19 -2.47 -18.74
N MET A 460 -33.88 -2.70 -18.57
CA MET A 460 -32.97 -1.71 -18.00
C MET A 460 -32.96 -0.41 -18.80
N ASP A 461 -32.96 -0.47 -20.14
CA ASP A 461 -32.88 0.72 -21.01
C ASP A 461 -34.16 1.57 -21.01
N ARG A 462 -35.32 0.96 -20.72
CA ARG A 462 -36.60 1.69 -20.60
C ARG A 462 -36.72 2.51 -19.31
N VAL A 463 -36.02 2.12 -18.25
CA VAL A 463 -36.09 2.84 -16.97
C VAL A 463 -35.57 4.28 -17.17
N GLY A 464 -36.41 5.26 -16.83
CA GLY A 464 -36.07 6.68 -17.01
C GLY A 464 -36.05 7.17 -18.47
N SER A 465 -36.41 6.35 -19.47
CA SER A 465 -36.59 6.83 -20.83
C SER A 465 -37.87 7.67 -20.91
N GLY A 466 -37.75 9.00 -20.90
CA GLY A 466 -38.89 9.94 -20.94
C GLY A 466 -39.04 10.80 -19.68
N ILE A 467 -38.14 10.66 -18.70
CA ILE A 467 -37.86 11.64 -17.65
C ILE A 467 -36.69 12.49 -18.13
#